data_AF-A0A950NQ92-F1
#
_entry.id   AF-A0A950NQ92-F1
#
_cell.length_a   1.000
_cell.length_b   1.000
_cell.length_c   1.000
_cell.angle_alpha   90.00
_cell.angle_beta   90.00
_cell.angle_gamma   90.00
#
_symmetry.space_group_name_H-M   'P 1'
#
loop_
_entity.id
_entity.type
_entity.pdbx_description
1 polymer ?
#
loop_
_entity_poly.entity_id
_entity_poly.type
_entity_poly.pdbx_seq_one_letter_code
_entity_poly.pdbx_strand_id
1 'polypeptide(L)'
;MTMHTEESLQEYLRLNLRVPVLGRIGPLARALDFVATAAPGVKEILTVGKVCWEVRESIEGRAGWDIVLVDAAATGHIVAQLGAPEAIRELVSVGPVRAQTEWMSELMHDPAITALNVVTTPEEMPVNETIELVARVRSELRVPLGAVIVNRVLPELFTHADEETFEAMREPAATARLVDALGGGPDVARGTTAVLDAARMAVSLRRTRAAHLAELRRAVDLPTLFLPYLFVREHGLRVTRMVAEGLGQELGL
;
A
#
# COMPACT_ATOMS: atom_id res chain seq x y z
N MET A 1 -14.50 3.68 5.89
CA MET A 1 -15.03 5.01 5.55
C MET A 1 -14.48 5.37 4.18
N THR A 2 -15.32 5.78 3.22
CA THR A 2 -14.84 6.31 1.93
C THR A 2 -14.73 7.82 2.07
N MET A 3 -13.57 8.40 1.80
CA MET A 3 -13.38 9.85 1.95
C MET A 3 -13.86 10.60 0.70
N HIS A 4 -14.84 11.49 0.90
CA HIS A 4 -15.25 12.48 -0.09
C HIS A 4 -14.74 13.86 0.36
N THR A 5 -14.02 14.56 -0.51
CA THR A 5 -13.39 15.86 -0.20
C THR A 5 -14.44 16.90 0.22
N GLU A 6 -15.58 16.95 -0.49
CA GLU A 6 -16.67 17.89 -0.19
C GLU A 6 -17.30 17.65 1.19
N GLU A 7 -17.52 16.38 1.56
CA GLU A 7 -18.07 16.02 2.88
C GLU A 7 -17.08 16.34 4.00
N SER A 8 -15.79 16.05 3.78
CA SER A 8 -14.70 16.37 4.73
C SER A 8 -14.59 17.88 4.96
N LEU A 9 -14.76 18.68 3.90
CA LEU A 9 -14.82 20.14 3.98
C LEU A 9 -16.04 20.62 4.79
N GLN A 10 -17.22 20.06 4.53
CA GLN A 10 -18.43 20.42 5.26
C GLN A 10 -18.33 20.09 6.76
N GLU A 11 -17.76 18.93 7.09
CA GLU A 11 -17.50 18.53 8.48
C GLU A 11 -16.49 19.46 9.16
N TYR A 12 -15.38 19.77 8.49
CA TYR A 12 -14.40 20.74 8.95
C TYR A 12 -15.04 22.11 9.27
N LEU A 13 -15.89 22.61 8.38
CA LEU A 13 -16.60 23.87 8.57
C LEU A 13 -17.56 23.80 9.76
N ARG A 14 -18.30 22.71 9.95
CA ARG A 14 -19.19 22.54 11.11
C ARG A 14 -18.45 22.50 12.45
N LEU A 15 -17.30 21.81 12.51
CA LEU A 15 -16.55 21.63 13.75
C LEU A 15 -15.85 22.92 14.18
N ASN A 16 -15.31 23.70 13.23
CA ASN A 16 -14.44 24.84 13.54
C ASN A 16 -15.13 26.20 13.44
N LEU A 17 -16.17 26.32 12.62
CA LEU A 17 -17.01 27.50 12.58
C LEU A 17 -18.34 27.12 13.25
N ARG A 18 -18.57 27.64 14.47
CA ARG A 18 -19.83 27.52 15.22
C ARG A 18 -21.01 28.24 14.53
N VAL A 19 -21.12 28.16 13.21
CA VAL A 19 -22.15 28.81 12.42
C VAL A 19 -23.31 27.83 12.33
N PRO A 20 -24.49 28.16 12.89
CA PRO A 20 -25.68 27.34 12.69
C PRO A 20 -25.92 27.23 11.18
N VAL A 21 -26.38 26.08 10.71
CA VAL A 21 -26.64 25.74 9.29
C VAL A 21 -27.84 26.55 8.76
N LEU A 22 -27.84 27.87 8.93
CA LEU A 22 -28.81 28.82 8.42
C LEU A 22 -28.08 29.83 7.53
N GLY A 23 -27.85 29.40 6.29
CA GLY A 23 -27.62 30.31 5.17
C GLY A 23 -26.18 30.79 4.99
N ARG A 24 -25.67 30.57 3.76
CA ARG A 24 -24.41 31.08 3.19
C ARG A 24 -23.13 30.27 3.47
N ILE A 25 -23.19 28.96 3.26
CA ILE A 25 -21.99 28.14 2.99
C ILE A 25 -21.43 28.44 1.57
N GLY A 26 -22.28 28.89 0.64
CA GLY A 26 -21.91 29.06 -0.78
C GLY A 26 -20.74 30.01 -1.09
N PRO A 27 -20.53 31.15 -0.40
CA PRO A 27 -19.37 32.02 -0.66
C PRO A 27 -18.07 31.47 -0.09
N LEU A 28 -18.10 30.84 1.09
CA LEU A 28 -16.91 30.28 1.74
C LEU A 28 -16.48 28.97 1.08
N ALA A 29 -17.45 28.12 0.72
CA ALA A 29 -17.21 26.94 -0.11
C ALA A 29 -16.67 27.34 -1.49
N ARG A 30 -17.18 28.40 -2.14
CA ARG A 30 -16.60 28.91 -3.39
C ARG A 30 -15.21 29.51 -3.23
N ALA A 31 -14.92 30.15 -2.10
CA ALA A 31 -13.56 30.65 -1.82
C ALA A 31 -12.60 29.48 -1.56
N LEU A 32 -13.03 28.44 -0.84
CA LEU A 32 -12.25 27.23 -0.60
C LEU A 32 -12.12 26.37 -1.87
N ASP A 33 -13.14 26.28 -2.71
CA ASP A 33 -13.09 25.63 -4.04
C ASP A 33 -12.19 26.41 -4.99
N PHE A 34 -12.28 27.74 -5.01
CA PHE A 34 -11.40 28.60 -5.79
C PHE A 34 -9.95 28.49 -5.32
N VAL A 35 -9.72 28.45 -4.01
CA VAL A 35 -8.38 28.22 -3.43
C VAL A 35 -7.94 26.76 -3.65
N ALA A 36 -8.84 25.78 -3.66
CA ALA A 36 -8.53 24.37 -3.97
C ALA A 36 -8.23 24.14 -5.45
N THR A 37 -8.81 24.94 -6.35
CA THR A 37 -8.44 24.96 -7.77
C THR A 37 -7.21 25.81 -8.06
N ALA A 38 -6.92 26.82 -7.24
CA ALA A 38 -5.82 27.76 -7.45
C ALA A 38 -4.53 27.47 -6.66
N ALA A 39 -4.59 26.69 -5.57
CA ALA A 39 -3.46 26.33 -4.74
C ALA A 39 -3.35 24.79 -4.61
N PRO A 40 -2.24 24.19 -5.07
CA PRO A 40 -1.91 22.80 -4.76
C PRO A 40 -1.92 22.57 -3.24
N GLY A 41 -2.53 21.49 -2.74
CA GLY A 41 -2.44 21.10 -1.32
C GLY A 41 -3.73 21.22 -0.51
N VAL A 42 -4.77 21.93 -0.99
CA VAL A 42 -6.03 22.10 -0.21
C VAL A 42 -6.81 20.79 -0.11
N LYS A 43 -6.86 20.01 -1.18
CA LYS A 43 -7.53 18.71 -1.17
C LYS A 43 -6.77 17.72 -0.29
N GLU A 44 -5.45 17.79 -0.35
CA GLU A 44 -4.52 16.97 0.41
C GLU A 44 -4.66 17.25 1.92
N ILE A 45 -4.66 18.52 2.34
CA ILE A 45 -4.78 18.89 3.75
C ILE A 45 -6.14 18.51 4.34
N LEU A 46 -7.22 18.57 3.57
CA LEU A 46 -8.54 18.12 4.04
C LEU A 46 -8.56 16.61 4.26
N THR A 47 -7.93 15.86 3.36
CA THR A 47 -7.83 14.40 3.44
C THR A 47 -6.98 13.99 4.65
N VAL A 48 -5.79 14.59 4.80
CA VAL A 48 -4.90 14.34 5.94
C VAL A 48 -5.53 14.81 7.24
N GLY A 49 -6.17 15.98 7.25
CA GLY A 49 -6.84 16.54 8.42
C GLY A 49 -7.96 15.65 8.93
N LYS A 50 -8.74 15.02 8.03
CA LYS A 50 -9.76 14.04 8.41
C LYS A 50 -9.14 12.80 9.06
N VAL A 51 -8.08 12.25 8.47
CA VAL A 51 -7.35 11.10 9.06
C VAL A 51 -6.82 11.44 10.45
N CYS A 52 -6.12 12.57 10.58
CA CYS A 52 -5.56 13.00 11.86
C CYS A 52 -6.66 13.24 12.90
N TRP A 53 -7.83 13.74 12.49
CA TRP A 53 -8.99 13.87 13.36
C TRP A 53 -9.46 12.52 13.90
N GLU A 54 -9.62 11.50 13.04
CA GLU A 54 -10.07 10.17 13.50
C GLU A 54 -9.04 9.48 14.40
N VAL A 55 -7.75 9.71 14.16
CA VAL A 55 -6.67 9.28 15.06
C VAL A 55 -6.80 9.98 16.42
N ARG A 56 -7.06 11.30 16.42
CA ARG A 56 -7.22 12.06 17.66
C ARG A 56 -8.45 11.61 18.46
N GLU A 57 -9.59 11.40 17.80
CA GLU A 57 -10.79 10.85 18.43
C GLU A 57 -10.55 9.46 19.03
N SER A 58 -9.73 8.62 18.37
CA SER A 58 -9.31 7.30 18.90
C SER A 58 -8.46 7.45 20.16
N ILE A 59 -7.41 8.29 20.14
CA ILE A 59 -6.54 8.56 21.29
C ILE A 59 -7.33 9.12 22.48
N GLU A 60 -8.30 9.99 22.21
CA GLU A 60 -9.14 10.61 23.24
C GLU A 60 -10.30 9.71 23.71
N GLY A 61 -10.40 8.47 23.21
CA GLY A 61 -11.40 7.49 23.61
C GLY A 61 -12.83 7.80 23.14
N ARG A 62 -12.97 8.66 22.12
CA ARG A 62 -14.27 9.05 21.53
C ARG A 62 -14.63 8.24 20.29
N ALA A 63 -13.65 7.61 19.63
CA ALA A 63 -13.90 6.73 18.50
C ALA A 63 -14.17 5.28 18.93
N GLY A 64 -14.90 4.54 18.09
CA GLY A 64 -15.15 3.11 18.27
C GLY A 64 -14.08 2.19 17.68
N TRP A 65 -12.88 2.71 17.42
CA TRP A 65 -11.76 1.98 16.82
C TRP A 65 -10.43 2.41 17.43
N ASP A 66 -9.47 1.49 17.42
CA ASP A 66 -8.13 1.68 18.00
C ASP A 66 -7.05 1.93 16.95
N ILE A 67 -7.35 1.66 15.68
CA ILE A 67 -6.40 1.80 14.56
C ILE A 67 -7.09 2.42 13.35
N VAL A 68 -6.37 3.31 12.67
CA VAL A 68 -6.79 3.92 11.40
C VAL A 68 -5.85 3.44 10.30
N LEU A 69 -6.36 2.59 9.40
CA LEU A 69 -5.63 2.17 8.20
C LEU A 69 -6.08 3.01 7.01
N VAL A 70 -5.12 3.63 6.32
CA VAL A 70 -5.39 4.53 5.20
C VAL A 70 -4.82 3.93 3.93
N ASP A 71 -5.68 3.69 2.95
CA ASP A 71 -5.25 3.49 1.56
C ASP A 71 -4.86 4.86 1.00
N ALA A 72 -3.56 5.16 1.06
CA ALA A 72 -3.02 6.48 0.77
C ALA A 72 -2.78 6.68 -0.74
N ALA A 73 -2.41 7.89 -1.15
CA ALA A 73 -2.11 8.15 -2.55
C ALA A 73 -0.95 7.26 -3.05
N ALA A 74 -0.91 7.02 -4.37
CA ALA A 74 0.17 6.28 -5.01
C ALA A 74 1.55 6.96 -4.80
N THR A 75 2.62 6.21 -5.05
CA THR A 75 4.03 6.58 -4.81
C THR A 75 4.40 7.98 -5.30
N GLY A 76 3.95 8.38 -6.49
CA GLY A 76 4.23 9.71 -7.05
C GLY A 76 3.53 10.90 -6.36
N HIS A 77 2.45 10.66 -5.61
CA HIS A 77 1.60 11.71 -5.03
C HIS A 77 1.61 11.75 -3.50
N ILE A 78 2.00 10.65 -2.85
CA ILE A 78 1.97 10.54 -1.39
C ILE A 78 2.86 11.57 -0.70
N VAL A 79 3.98 11.95 -1.31
CA VAL A 79 4.90 12.95 -0.74
C VAL A 79 4.21 14.32 -0.62
N ALA A 80 3.51 14.75 -1.67
CA ALA A 80 2.74 15.98 -1.65
C ALA A 80 1.55 15.89 -0.69
N GLN A 81 0.89 14.72 -0.62
CA GLN A 81 -0.22 14.50 0.31
C GLN A 81 0.23 14.67 1.76
N LEU A 82 1.31 13.98 2.16
CA LEU A 82 1.82 13.98 3.52
C LEU A 82 2.54 15.29 3.90
N GLY A 83 3.11 16.01 2.92
CA GLY A 83 3.74 17.32 3.14
C GLY A 83 2.76 18.50 3.19
N ALA A 84 1.47 18.29 2.92
CA ALA A 84 0.49 19.36 2.89
C ALA A 84 0.34 20.13 4.22
N PRO A 85 0.34 19.49 5.43
CA PRO A 85 0.22 20.22 6.69
C PRO A 85 1.37 21.20 6.91
N GLU A 86 2.60 20.77 6.67
CA GLU A 86 3.84 21.55 6.73
C GLU A 86 3.78 22.75 5.79
N ALA A 87 3.42 22.51 4.52
CA ALA A 87 3.31 23.56 3.51
C ALA A 87 2.29 24.64 3.93
N ILE A 88 1.13 24.24 4.45
CA ILE A 88 0.13 25.20 4.95
C ILE A 88 0.61 25.91 6.22
N ARG A 89 1.33 25.22 7.11
CA ARG A 89 1.90 25.80 8.34
C ARG A 89 2.92 26.90 8.05
N GLU A 90 3.70 26.76 6.98
CA GLU A 90 4.65 27.78 6.52
C GLU A 90 3.95 29.01 5.93
N LEU A 91 2.85 28.80 5.21
CA LEU A 91 2.07 29.89 4.60
C LEU A 91 1.24 30.67 5.63
N VAL A 92 0.70 30.01 6.65
CA VAL A 92 -0.21 30.61 7.64
C VAL A 92 0.47 30.72 9.00
N SER A 93 0.82 31.95 9.38
CA SER A 93 1.62 32.20 10.60
C SER A 93 0.81 32.31 11.89
N VAL A 94 -0.50 32.55 11.83
CA VAL A 94 -1.35 32.80 13.01
C VAL A 94 -2.78 32.31 12.80
N GLY A 95 -3.50 32.07 13.91
CA GLY A 95 -4.92 31.75 13.90
C GLY A 95 -5.25 30.25 13.98
N PRO A 96 -6.54 29.87 13.85
CA PRO A 96 -7.01 28.50 14.08
C PRO A 96 -6.41 27.48 13.12
N VAL A 97 -6.13 27.88 11.87
CA VAL A 97 -5.49 27.00 10.87
C VAL A 97 -4.07 26.62 11.27
N ARG A 98 -3.31 27.55 11.87
CA ARG A 98 -1.95 27.29 12.36
C ARG A 98 -1.95 26.30 13.52
N ALA A 99 -2.84 26.49 14.49
CA ALA A 99 -3.00 25.54 15.58
C ALA A 99 -3.44 24.16 15.07
N GLN A 100 -4.24 24.12 14.00
CA GLN A 100 -4.66 22.86 13.40
C GLN A 100 -3.54 22.09 12.73
N THR A 101 -2.75 22.77 11.90
CA THR A 101 -1.64 22.12 11.23
C THR A 101 -0.56 21.68 12.22
N GLU A 102 -0.40 22.38 13.34
CA GLU A 102 0.53 22.00 14.42
C GLU A 102 0.20 20.61 15.00
N TRP A 103 -1.00 20.40 15.55
CA TRP A 103 -1.33 19.09 16.12
C TRP A 103 -1.41 17.98 15.07
N MET A 104 -1.80 18.28 13.83
CA MET A 104 -1.74 17.30 12.73
C MET A 104 -0.29 16.85 12.48
N SER A 105 0.64 17.80 12.45
CA SER A 105 2.06 17.51 12.25
C SER A 105 2.63 16.69 13.40
N GLU A 106 2.26 17.01 14.65
CA GLU A 106 2.68 16.25 15.83
C GLU A 106 2.27 14.77 15.73
N LEU A 107 1.01 14.49 15.39
CA LEU A 107 0.53 13.11 15.20
C LEU A 107 1.26 12.39 14.05
N MET A 108 1.51 13.08 12.95
CA MET A 108 2.15 12.50 11.76
C MET A 108 3.64 12.23 11.94
N HIS A 109 4.31 12.99 12.80
CA HIS A 109 5.74 12.83 13.10
C HIS A 109 6.02 11.82 14.21
N ASP A 110 5.02 11.45 15.00
CA ASP A 110 5.20 10.53 16.12
C ASP A 110 5.25 9.06 15.61
N PRO A 111 6.40 8.36 15.74
CA PRO A 111 6.53 6.95 15.34
C PRO A 111 5.71 5.98 16.20
N ALA A 112 5.21 6.40 17.36
CA ALA A 112 4.28 5.61 18.15
C ALA A 112 2.83 5.67 17.62
N ILE A 113 2.53 6.66 16.77
CA ILE A 113 1.17 6.92 16.27
C ILE A 113 1.08 6.63 14.77
N THR A 114 2.05 7.10 13.98
CA THR A 114 2.01 7.07 12.53
C THR A 114 3.18 6.26 11.95
N ALA A 115 2.88 5.40 10.98
CA ALA A 115 3.89 4.74 10.15
C ALA A 115 3.42 4.64 8.70
N LEU A 116 4.27 5.05 7.76
CA LEU A 116 4.07 4.86 6.33
C LEU A 116 4.62 3.50 5.90
N ASN A 117 3.73 2.57 5.57
CA ASN A 117 4.08 1.28 4.99
C ASN A 117 4.01 1.38 3.46
N VAL A 118 5.03 0.88 2.76
CA VAL A 118 5.12 0.99 1.29
C VAL A 118 4.88 -0.38 0.67
N VAL A 119 3.92 -0.47 -0.26
CA VAL A 119 3.63 -1.72 -0.98
C VAL A 119 4.30 -1.70 -2.34
N THR A 120 4.96 -2.80 -2.69
CA THR A 120 5.61 -2.98 -4.01
C THR A 120 5.34 -4.37 -4.56
N THR A 121 5.54 -4.57 -5.87
CA THR A 121 5.59 -5.90 -6.47
C THR A 121 7.04 -6.24 -6.80
N PRO A 122 7.40 -7.53 -6.94
CA PRO A 122 8.74 -7.95 -7.29
C PRO A 122 9.01 -7.72 -8.80
N GLU A 123 8.91 -6.48 -9.25
CA GLU A 123 9.07 -6.03 -10.63
C GLU A 123 10.02 -4.82 -10.63
N GLU A 124 10.75 -4.62 -11.73
CA GLU A 124 11.80 -3.58 -11.82
C GLU A 124 11.29 -2.18 -11.48
N MET A 125 10.24 -1.72 -12.17
CA MET A 125 9.69 -0.37 -12.01
C MET A 125 9.12 -0.14 -10.60
N PRO A 126 8.22 -0.99 -10.06
CA PRO A 126 7.72 -0.84 -8.69
C PRO A 126 8.80 -0.85 -7.61
N VAL A 127 9.87 -1.63 -7.79
CA VAL A 127 11.02 -1.63 -6.88
C VAL A 127 11.75 -0.29 -6.92
N ASN A 128 12.07 0.21 -8.12
CA ASN A 128 12.76 1.49 -8.27
C ASN A 128 11.92 2.65 -7.72
N GLU A 129 10.63 2.68 -8.00
CA GLU A 129 9.70 3.67 -7.42
C GLU A 129 9.64 3.60 -5.89
N THR A 130 9.72 2.40 -5.32
CA THR A 130 9.75 2.21 -3.85
C THR A 130 11.03 2.76 -3.25
N ILE A 131 12.17 2.49 -3.86
CA ILE A 131 13.48 2.99 -3.43
C ILE A 131 13.49 4.53 -3.48
N GLU A 132 13.01 5.10 -4.59
CA GLU A 132 12.91 6.56 -4.76
C GLU A 132 11.96 7.17 -3.73
N LEU A 133 10.77 6.58 -3.54
CA LEU A 133 9.81 7.07 -2.56
C LEU A 133 10.38 7.08 -1.15
N VAL A 134 11.02 5.98 -0.72
CA VAL A 134 11.64 5.89 0.61
C VAL A 134 12.70 6.97 0.80
N ALA A 135 13.55 7.19 -0.22
CA ALA A 135 14.56 8.25 -0.18
C ALA A 135 13.91 9.65 -0.07
N ARG A 136 12.88 9.92 -0.88
CA ARG A 136 12.16 11.20 -0.87
C ARG A 136 11.44 11.46 0.43
N VAL A 137 10.75 10.47 0.99
CA VAL A 137 10.06 10.60 2.29
C VAL A 137 11.07 10.95 3.38
N ARG A 138 12.27 10.34 3.37
CA ARG A 138 13.32 10.67 4.36
C ARG A 138 13.91 12.05 4.19
N SER A 139 14.05 12.54 2.96
CA SER A 139 14.68 13.83 2.69
C SER A 139 13.70 15.01 2.80
N GLU A 140 12.44 14.80 2.40
CA GLU A 140 11.44 15.87 2.26
C GLU A 140 10.45 15.89 3.43
N LEU A 141 10.22 14.77 4.11
CA LEU A 141 9.21 14.62 5.15
C LEU A 141 9.81 14.13 6.46
N ARG A 142 9.03 14.26 7.54
CA ARG A 142 9.36 13.71 8.86
C ARG A 142 8.39 12.60 9.29
N VAL A 143 7.67 12.02 8.32
CA VAL A 143 6.75 10.90 8.58
C VAL A 143 7.55 9.62 8.80
N PRO A 144 7.35 8.91 9.91
CA PRO A 144 8.04 7.65 10.18
C PRO A 144 7.73 6.59 9.12
N LEU A 145 8.76 5.88 8.67
CA LEU A 145 8.61 4.75 7.75
C LEU A 145 8.42 3.45 8.54
N GLY A 146 7.45 2.65 8.13
CA GLY A 146 7.17 1.33 8.68
C GLY A 146 7.89 0.23 7.90
N ALA A 147 7.12 -0.68 7.32
CA ALA A 147 7.61 -1.80 6.53
C ALA A 147 7.44 -1.59 5.03
N VAL A 148 8.25 -2.31 4.25
CA VAL A 148 8.02 -2.53 2.82
C VAL A 148 7.32 -3.88 2.65
N ILE A 149 6.15 -3.87 2.03
CA ILE A 149 5.35 -5.07 1.78
C ILE A 149 5.53 -5.45 0.31
N VAL A 150 6.26 -6.53 0.06
CA VAL A 150 6.43 -7.09 -1.29
C VAL A 150 5.25 -8.00 -1.59
N ASN A 151 4.29 -7.49 -2.35
CA ASN A 151 3.09 -8.19 -2.74
C ASN A 151 3.32 -9.08 -3.98
N ARG A 152 2.47 -10.10 -4.16
CA ARG A 152 2.45 -10.96 -5.35
C ARG A 152 3.75 -11.74 -5.59
N VAL A 153 4.39 -12.17 -4.50
CA VAL A 153 5.59 -13.01 -4.54
C VAL A 153 5.20 -14.41 -5.03
N LEU A 154 5.69 -14.81 -6.20
CA LEU A 154 5.44 -16.16 -6.71
C LEU A 154 6.05 -17.19 -5.75
N PRO A 155 5.37 -18.31 -5.44
CA PRO A 155 5.91 -19.32 -4.54
C PRO A 155 7.17 -19.97 -5.11
N GLU A 156 8.03 -20.46 -4.22
CA GLU A 156 9.15 -21.30 -4.59
C GLU A 156 8.67 -22.74 -4.71
N LEU A 157 8.32 -23.16 -5.93
CA LEU A 157 7.80 -24.51 -6.18
C LEU A 157 8.88 -25.59 -6.02
N PHE A 158 10.13 -25.25 -6.36
CA PHE A 158 11.27 -26.14 -6.39
C PHE A 158 12.48 -25.40 -5.83
N THR A 159 13.28 -26.10 -5.04
CA THR A 159 14.57 -25.59 -4.59
C THR A 159 15.60 -25.71 -5.71
N HIS A 160 16.78 -25.10 -5.53
CA HIS A 160 17.90 -25.32 -6.44
C HIS A 160 18.31 -26.80 -6.57
N ALA A 161 18.10 -27.61 -5.53
CA ALA A 161 18.42 -29.04 -5.57
C ALA A 161 17.44 -29.85 -6.45
N ASP A 162 16.23 -29.34 -6.65
CA ASP A 162 15.18 -30.02 -7.40
C ASP A 162 15.26 -29.75 -8.91
N GLU A 163 16.07 -28.79 -9.34
CA GLU A 163 16.13 -28.30 -10.73
C GLU A 163 16.52 -29.39 -11.73
N GLU A 164 17.57 -30.16 -11.45
CA GLU A 164 18.00 -31.26 -12.33
C GLU A 164 16.91 -32.33 -12.47
N THR A 165 16.24 -32.64 -11.36
CA THR A 165 15.14 -33.61 -11.34
C THR A 165 13.95 -33.10 -12.14
N PHE A 166 13.61 -31.82 -11.99
CA PHE A 166 12.51 -31.20 -12.71
C PHE A 166 12.75 -31.17 -14.23
N GLU A 167 13.95 -30.81 -14.68
CA GLU A 167 14.30 -30.85 -16.10
C GLU A 167 14.28 -32.29 -16.64
N ALA A 168 14.76 -33.27 -15.86
CA ALA A 168 14.67 -34.68 -16.24
C ALA A 168 13.21 -35.17 -16.38
N MET A 169 12.26 -34.66 -15.58
CA MET A 169 10.83 -34.99 -15.72
C MET A 169 10.21 -34.46 -17.01
N ARG A 170 10.77 -33.38 -17.58
CA ARG A 170 10.31 -32.75 -18.82
C ARG A 170 10.81 -33.45 -20.07
N GLU A 171 11.75 -34.39 -19.95
CA GLU A 171 12.19 -35.21 -21.07
C GLU A 171 11.02 -36.03 -21.63
N PRO A 172 10.88 -36.20 -22.96
CA PRO A 172 9.72 -36.85 -23.58
C PRO A 172 9.42 -38.25 -23.00
N ALA A 173 10.47 -39.03 -22.70
CA ALA A 173 10.34 -40.35 -22.11
C ALA A 173 9.83 -40.32 -20.67
N ALA A 174 10.25 -39.34 -19.86
CA ALA A 174 9.79 -39.19 -18.48
C ALA A 174 8.35 -38.66 -18.45
N THR A 175 8.04 -37.65 -19.27
CA THR A 175 6.67 -37.13 -19.41
C THR A 175 5.71 -38.22 -19.89
N ALA A 176 6.11 -39.07 -20.84
CA ALA A 176 5.29 -40.20 -21.28
C ALA A 176 4.95 -41.18 -20.13
N ARG A 177 5.92 -41.47 -19.25
CA ARG A 177 5.68 -42.30 -18.05
C ARG A 177 4.74 -41.63 -17.06
N LEU A 178 4.84 -40.32 -16.88
CA LEU A 178 3.93 -39.56 -16.02
C LEU A 178 2.50 -39.61 -16.57
N VAL A 179 2.34 -39.41 -17.88
CA VAL A 179 1.03 -39.49 -18.54
C VAL A 179 0.42 -40.88 -18.40
N ASP A 180 1.19 -41.94 -18.60
CA ASP A 180 0.73 -43.32 -18.41
C ASP A 180 0.30 -43.59 -16.96
N ALA A 181 1.10 -43.16 -15.98
CA ALA A 181 0.79 -43.29 -14.56
C ALA A 181 -0.46 -42.50 -14.12
N LEU A 182 -0.80 -41.42 -14.83
CA LEU A 182 -1.99 -40.59 -14.58
C LEU A 182 -3.24 -41.08 -15.32
N GLY A 183 -3.19 -42.25 -15.96
CA GLY A 183 -4.33 -42.87 -16.65
C GLY A 183 -4.35 -42.66 -18.17
N GLY A 184 -3.33 -42.02 -18.73
CA GLY A 184 -3.14 -41.88 -20.17
C GLY A 184 -4.17 -40.99 -20.88
N GLY A 185 -4.08 -40.95 -22.21
CA GLY A 185 -5.00 -40.21 -23.06
C GLY A 185 -4.57 -38.77 -23.38
N PRO A 186 -5.18 -38.17 -24.43
CA PRO A 186 -4.75 -36.88 -24.96
C PRO A 186 -4.98 -35.71 -23.99
N ASP A 187 -6.02 -35.77 -23.17
CA ASP A 187 -6.31 -34.73 -22.17
C ASP A 187 -5.29 -34.74 -21.03
N VAL A 188 -4.95 -35.91 -20.52
CA VAL A 188 -3.91 -36.09 -19.49
C VAL A 188 -2.55 -35.68 -20.02
N ALA A 189 -2.23 -36.05 -21.28
CA ALA A 189 -0.99 -35.61 -21.93
C ALA A 189 -0.89 -34.09 -22.00
N ARG A 190 -1.94 -33.41 -22.50
CA ARG A 190 -1.98 -31.94 -22.56
C ARG A 190 -1.89 -31.30 -21.18
N GLY A 191 -2.63 -31.81 -20.21
CA GLY A 191 -2.63 -31.31 -18.83
C GLY A 191 -1.27 -31.45 -18.16
N THR A 192 -0.60 -32.60 -18.32
CA THR A 192 0.73 -32.87 -17.76
C THR A 192 1.76 -31.88 -18.30
N THR A 193 1.82 -31.73 -19.63
CA THR A 193 2.72 -30.76 -20.27
C THR A 193 2.41 -29.33 -19.81
N ALA A 194 1.14 -28.95 -19.75
CA ALA A 194 0.74 -27.61 -19.32
C ALA A 194 1.15 -27.30 -17.87
N VAL A 195 1.04 -28.26 -16.96
CA VAL A 195 1.46 -28.10 -15.56
C VAL A 195 2.99 -27.95 -15.46
N LEU A 196 3.75 -28.78 -16.17
CA LEU A 196 5.21 -28.69 -16.19
C LEU A 196 5.69 -27.36 -16.80
N ASP A 197 5.05 -26.89 -17.88
CA ASP A 197 5.37 -25.59 -18.48
C ASP A 197 5.01 -24.41 -17.59
N ALA A 198 3.84 -24.46 -16.93
CA ALA A 198 3.44 -23.44 -15.97
C ALA A 198 4.40 -23.39 -14.77
N ALA A 199 4.82 -24.54 -14.25
CA ALA A 199 5.77 -24.61 -13.14
C ALA A 199 7.14 -24.02 -13.53
N ARG A 200 7.65 -24.37 -14.72
CA ARG A 200 8.90 -23.78 -15.26
C ARG A 200 8.79 -22.27 -15.45
N MET A 201 7.67 -21.80 -15.96
CA MET A 201 7.41 -20.37 -16.14
C MET A 201 7.39 -19.64 -14.80
N ALA A 202 6.69 -20.19 -13.79
CA ALA A 202 6.63 -19.59 -12.45
C ALA A 202 8.03 -19.49 -11.80
N VAL A 203 8.86 -20.53 -11.91
CA VAL A 203 10.23 -20.52 -11.39
C VAL A 203 11.12 -19.52 -12.14
N SER A 204 11.05 -19.51 -13.48
CA SER A 204 11.79 -18.54 -14.30
C SER A 204 11.44 -17.10 -13.91
N LEU A 205 10.15 -16.80 -13.77
CA LEU A 205 9.68 -15.48 -13.35
C LEU A 205 10.19 -15.13 -11.95
N ARG A 206 10.08 -16.04 -10.97
CA ARG A 206 10.58 -15.80 -9.61
C ARG A 206 12.09 -15.48 -9.61
N ARG A 207 12.89 -16.21 -10.39
CA ARG A 207 14.35 -16.00 -10.49
C ARG A 207 14.70 -14.65 -11.09
N THR A 208 14.08 -14.26 -12.19
CA THR A 208 14.30 -12.93 -12.78
C THR A 208 13.97 -11.83 -11.78
N ARG A 209 12.89 -12.01 -11.02
CA ARG A 209 12.42 -11.03 -10.03
C ARG A 209 13.24 -10.98 -8.75
N ALA A 210 13.99 -12.04 -8.44
CA ALA A 210 14.84 -12.10 -7.25
C ALA A 210 15.95 -11.03 -7.26
N ALA A 211 16.45 -10.66 -8.44
CA ALA A 211 17.46 -9.61 -8.59
C ALA A 211 16.93 -8.24 -8.11
N HIS A 212 15.70 -7.88 -8.50
CA HIS A 212 15.06 -6.63 -8.06
C HIS A 212 14.81 -6.63 -6.55
N LEU A 213 14.40 -7.77 -5.98
CA LEU A 213 14.24 -7.90 -4.52
C LEU A 213 15.57 -7.79 -3.76
N ALA A 214 16.66 -8.31 -4.34
CA ALA A 214 17.99 -8.14 -3.77
C ALA A 214 18.46 -6.68 -3.84
N GLU A 215 18.10 -5.95 -4.89
CA GLU A 215 18.34 -4.51 -4.99
C GLU A 215 17.54 -3.71 -3.96
N LEU A 216 16.24 -3.97 -3.83
CA LEU A 216 15.39 -3.36 -2.83
C LEU A 216 15.98 -3.50 -1.41
N ARG A 217 16.36 -4.73 -1.03
CA ARG A 217 16.95 -5.02 0.29
C ARG A 217 18.31 -4.36 0.52
N ARG A 218 19.07 -4.06 -0.54
CA ARG A 218 20.34 -3.33 -0.43
C ARG A 218 20.12 -1.82 -0.31
N ALA A 219 19.10 -1.29 -0.97
CA ALA A 219 18.83 0.14 -1.04
C ALA A 219 17.96 0.66 0.12
N VAL A 220 17.12 -0.21 0.70
CA VAL A 220 16.15 0.15 1.75
C VAL A 220 16.38 -0.69 3.00
N ASP A 221 16.67 -0.02 4.11
CA ASP A 221 16.88 -0.54 5.46
C ASP A 221 15.58 -0.56 6.28
N LEU A 222 14.50 -1.07 5.68
CA LEU A 222 13.20 -1.23 6.35
C LEU A 222 12.84 -2.72 6.47
N PRO A 223 12.06 -3.11 7.51
CA PRO A 223 11.48 -4.44 7.57
C PRO A 223 10.75 -4.78 6.27
N THR A 224 11.04 -5.95 5.70
CA THR A 224 10.42 -6.39 4.44
C THR A 224 9.53 -7.60 4.70
N LEU A 225 8.24 -7.48 4.35
CA LEU A 225 7.25 -8.55 4.48
C LEU A 225 6.90 -9.12 3.11
N PHE A 226 6.81 -10.45 2.97
CA PHE A 226 6.55 -11.09 1.68
C PHE A 226 5.12 -11.64 1.62
N LEU A 227 4.30 -11.08 0.75
CA LEU A 227 2.96 -11.58 0.50
C LEU A 227 2.93 -12.48 -0.74
N PRO A 228 2.51 -13.76 -0.61
CA PRO A 228 2.50 -14.67 -1.74
C PRO A 228 1.47 -14.26 -2.80
N TYR A 229 1.74 -14.65 -4.04
CA TYR A 229 0.75 -14.55 -5.10
C TYR A 229 -0.42 -15.50 -4.81
N LEU A 230 -1.60 -14.93 -4.57
CA LEU A 230 -2.82 -15.71 -4.35
C LEU A 230 -3.43 -16.07 -5.70
N PHE A 231 -3.47 -17.35 -6.05
CA PHE A 231 -4.06 -17.87 -7.29
C PHE A 231 -5.61 -17.93 -7.21
N VAL A 232 -6.23 -16.78 -6.92
CA VAL A 232 -7.68 -16.61 -6.83
C VAL A 232 -8.14 -15.59 -7.86
N ARG A 233 -9.30 -15.84 -8.51
CA ARG A 233 -9.89 -14.92 -9.50
C ARG A 233 -10.95 -13.99 -8.91
N GLU A 234 -11.35 -14.24 -7.66
CA GLU A 234 -12.41 -13.51 -6.98
C GLU A 234 -11.86 -12.36 -6.15
N HIS A 235 -12.72 -11.39 -5.81
CA HIS A 235 -12.42 -10.30 -4.89
C HIS A 235 -13.36 -10.40 -3.68
N GLY A 236 -13.05 -9.67 -2.60
CA GLY A 236 -13.91 -9.55 -1.43
C GLY A 236 -13.30 -10.14 -0.16
N LEU A 237 -14.15 -10.30 0.87
CA LEU A 237 -13.72 -10.60 2.24
C LEU A 237 -12.84 -11.85 2.37
N ARG A 238 -13.10 -12.87 1.55
CA ARG A 238 -12.28 -14.09 1.53
C ARG A 238 -10.83 -13.79 1.17
N VAL A 239 -10.61 -12.99 0.12
CA VAL A 239 -9.26 -12.62 -0.32
C VAL A 239 -8.59 -11.72 0.70
N THR A 240 -9.33 -10.77 1.27
CA THR A 240 -8.80 -9.94 2.37
C THR A 240 -8.34 -10.77 3.57
N ARG A 241 -9.09 -11.81 3.94
CA ARG A 241 -8.68 -12.75 5.00
C ARG A 241 -7.41 -13.52 4.63
N MET A 242 -7.31 -14.02 3.40
CA MET A 242 -6.11 -14.73 2.95
C MET A 242 -4.87 -13.82 2.95
N VAL A 243 -5.03 -12.55 2.56
CA VAL A 243 -3.95 -11.56 2.66
C VAL A 243 -3.57 -11.29 4.12
N ALA A 244 -4.56 -11.13 5.00
CA ALA A 244 -4.31 -10.91 6.42
C ALA A 244 -3.62 -12.12 7.09
N GLU A 245 -4.03 -13.34 6.76
CA GLU A 245 -3.38 -14.58 7.21
C GLU A 245 -1.94 -14.66 6.71
N GLY A 246 -1.69 -14.31 5.44
CA GLY A 246 -0.33 -14.25 4.89
C GLY A 246 0.57 -13.24 5.59
N LEU A 247 0.05 -12.03 5.87
CA LEU A 247 0.78 -11.03 6.68
C LEU A 247 1.01 -11.52 8.12
N GLY A 248 0.03 -12.17 8.74
CA GLY A 248 0.15 -12.73 10.08
C GLY A 248 1.27 -13.77 10.18
N GLN A 249 1.35 -14.68 9.21
CA GLN A 249 2.41 -15.68 9.14
C GLN A 249 3.82 -15.06 9.00
N GLU A 250 3.97 -14.04 8.15
CA GLU A 250 5.24 -13.32 7.99
C GLU A 250 5.64 -12.56 9.27
N LEU A 251 4.66 -12.11 10.06
CA LEU A 251 4.87 -11.44 11.34
C LEU A 251 5.04 -12.41 12.52
N GLY A 252 4.83 -13.72 12.31
CA GLY A 252 4.89 -14.75 13.35
C GLY A 252 3.70 -14.76 14.31
N LEU A 253 2.52 -14.32 13.85
CA LEU A 253 1.25 -14.27 14.59
C LEU A 253 0.37 -15.50 14.35
#